data_AF-M7TX10-F1
#
_entry.id   AF-M7TX10-F1
#
_cell.length_a   1.000
_cell.length_b   1.000
_cell.length_c   1.000
_cell.angle_alpha   90.00
_cell.angle_beta   90.00
_cell.angle_gamma   90.00
#
_symmetry.space_group_name_H-M   'P 1'
#
loop_
_entity.id
_entity.type
_entity.pdbx_description
1 polymer ?
#
loop_
_entity_poly.entity_id
_entity_poly.type
_entity_poly.pdbx_seq_one_letter_code
_entity_poly.pdbx_strand_id
1 'polypeptide(L)'
;MVLCSIQSKENKANIPIRTIVEWALEVTEQNAGLLIRKSQDRAIFEPFKRSPDNASIMTTRGRLIRQFPSVSVSVPADVIEEPGFNQVIASTLATMSYQPVPGMRPQVMKAKQCHDEERDTIKPDVVTEFLVGFLFSLGCQTNQQGLCTNTREEVMWNSSKLPWRRSPTWLLVRVTLQLTMNRATGTHGELYKQFMIFFLSFIL
;
A
#
# COMPACT_ATOMS: atom_id res chain seq x y z
N MET A 1 38.42 -54.48 -6.84
CA MET A 1 38.82 -53.68 -5.66
C MET A 1 38.18 -52.31 -5.83
N VAL A 2 36.85 -52.20 -5.71
CA VAL A 2 36.07 -51.70 -4.55
C VAL A 2 36.70 -50.40 -4.00
N LEU A 3 36.13 -49.21 -4.20
CA LEU A 3 35.11 -48.49 -3.39
C LEU A 3 35.18 -47.01 -3.87
N CYS A 4 34.21 -46.10 -3.79
CA CYS A 4 32.87 -46.06 -3.24
C CYS A 4 32.20 -44.78 -3.80
N SER A 5 30.91 -44.87 -4.05
CA SER A 5 29.98 -43.82 -4.45
C SER A 5 29.79 -42.75 -3.38
N ILE A 6 29.74 -41.47 -3.76
CA ILE A 6 28.92 -40.47 -3.06
C ILE A 6 28.14 -39.69 -4.12
N GLN A 7 26.91 -40.12 -4.36
CA GLN A 7 25.88 -39.30 -4.98
C GLN A 7 25.46 -38.23 -3.98
N SER A 8 25.89 -36.98 -4.17
CA SER A 8 25.19 -35.85 -3.57
C SER A 8 23.91 -35.63 -4.37
N LYS A 9 22.80 -36.17 -3.88
CA LYS A 9 21.46 -35.76 -4.31
C LYS A 9 21.26 -34.32 -3.84
N GLU A 10 21.63 -33.36 -4.66
CA GLU A 10 21.03 -32.03 -4.58
C GLU A 10 19.54 -32.18 -4.91
N ASN A 11 18.72 -32.33 -3.87
CA ASN A 11 17.30 -32.01 -3.93
C ASN A 11 17.20 -30.50 -4.18
N LYS A 12 17.33 -30.11 -5.45
CA LYS A 12 16.79 -28.84 -5.93
C LYS A 12 15.29 -28.97 -5.77
N ALA A 13 14.79 -28.56 -4.60
CA ALA A 13 13.40 -28.17 -4.46
C ALA A 13 13.19 -27.10 -5.52
N ASN A 14 12.66 -27.53 -6.66
CA ASN A 14 12.29 -26.67 -7.77
C ASN A 14 11.08 -25.90 -7.26
N ILE A 15 11.31 -24.88 -6.44
CA ILE A 15 10.31 -23.88 -6.10
C ILE A 15 10.03 -23.22 -7.45
N PRO A 16 8.85 -23.43 -8.06
CA PRO A 16 8.54 -22.71 -9.27
C PRO A 16 8.55 -21.24 -8.86
N ILE A 17 9.57 -20.50 -9.28
CA ILE A 17 9.55 -19.04 -9.23
C ILE A 17 8.49 -18.67 -10.27
N ARG A 18 7.21 -18.78 -9.90
CA ARG A 18 6.16 -18.00 -10.54
C ARG A 18 6.68 -16.58 -10.43
N THR A 19 7.02 -15.95 -11.55
CA THR A 19 7.53 -14.58 -11.58
C THR A 19 6.43 -13.65 -11.08
N ILE A 20 6.33 -13.52 -9.76
CA ILE A 20 5.46 -12.57 -9.09
C ILE A 20 6.24 -11.27 -9.11
N VAL A 21 5.71 -10.28 -9.81
CA VAL A 21 6.25 -8.92 -9.79
C VAL A 21 5.36 -8.08 -8.92
N GLU A 22 5.96 -7.36 -7.97
CA GLU A 22 5.25 -6.53 -7.01
C GLU A 22 5.77 -5.10 -7.09
N TRP A 23 4.85 -4.14 -7.22
CA TRP A 23 5.13 -2.71 -7.27
C TRP A 23 4.37 -2.00 -6.17
N ALA A 24 5.05 -1.12 -5.44
CA ALA A 24 4.43 -0.21 -4.49
C ALA A 24 4.54 1.21 -5.04
N LEU A 25 3.39 1.84 -5.27
CA LEU A 25 3.29 3.20 -5.78
C LEU A 25 2.73 4.13 -4.71
N GLU A 26 3.32 5.32 -4.66
CA GLU A 26 2.80 6.44 -3.89
C GLU A 26 1.95 7.34 -4.79
N VAL A 27 0.67 7.50 -4.45
CA VAL A 27 -0.22 8.46 -5.12
C VAL A 27 -0.38 9.67 -4.20
N THR A 28 0.60 10.57 -4.26
CA THR A 28 0.81 11.70 -3.33
C THR A 28 -0.41 12.59 -3.18
N GLU A 29 -0.91 13.14 -4.28
CA GLU A 29 -2.04 14.09 -4.25
C GLU A 29 -3.37 13.46 -3.83
N GLN A 30 -3.45 12.13 -3.76
CA GLN A 30 -4.64 11.42 -3.28
C GLN A 30 -4.40 10.73 -1.92
N ASN A 31 -3.32 11.02 -1.19
CA ASN A 31 -3.05 10.42 0.12
C ASN A 31 -3.20 8.88 0.14
N ALA A 32 -2.80 8.21 -0.95
CA ALA A 32 -3.01 6.79 -1.13
C ALA A 32 -1.71 6.07 -1.49
N GLY A 33 -1.59 4.83 -1.02
CA GLY A 33 -0.61 3.86 -1.44
C GLY A 33 -1.31 2.80 -2.28
N LEU A 34 -0.65 2.32 -3.33
CA LEU A 34 -1.16 1.27 -4.18
C LEU A 34 -0.11 0.16 -4.30
N LEU A 35 -0.47 -1.03 -3.84
CA LEU A 35 0.31 -2.23 -4.08
C LEU A 35 -0.28 -2.97 -5.29
N ILE A 36 0.56 -3.27 -6.27
CA ILE A 36 0.18 -3.99 -7.49
C ILE A 36 1.00 -5.27 -7.52
N ARG A 37 0.33 -6.41 -7.57
CA ARG A 37 0.98 -7.72 -7.66
C ARG A 37 0.54 -8.43 -8.92
N LYS A 38 1.45 -8.63 -9.87
CA LYS A 38 1.20 -9.38 -11.10
C LYS A 38 1.68 -10.83 -10.95
N SER A 39 0.82 -11.74 -11.35
CA SER A 39 1.11 -13.16 -11.54
C SER A 39 0.78 -13.55 -12.98
N GLN A 40 1.00 -14.82 -13.35
CA GLN A 40 0.73 -15.30 -14.72
C GLN A 40 -0.72 -15.09 -15.15
N ASP A 41 -1.69 -15.31 -14.26
CA ASP A 41 -3.11 -15.37 -14.64
C ASP A 41 -3.91 -14.13 -14.25
N ARG A 42 -3.31 -13.21 -13.47
CA ARG A 42 -3.99 -12.04 -12.90
C ARG A 42 -3.02 -10.99 -12.36
N ALA A 43 -3.47 -9.75 -12.28
CA ALA A 43 -2.89 -8.75 -11.37
C ALA A 43 -3.86 -8.38 -10.25
N ILE A 44 -3.31 -8.08 -9.09
CA ILE A 44 -4.07 -7.71 -7.91
C ILE A 44 -3.68 -6.29 -7.51
N PHE A 45 -4.68 -5.44 -7.36
CA PHE A 45 -4.56 -4.03 -6.97
C PHE A 45 -5.07 -3.84 -5.56
N GLU A 46 -4.25 -3.25 -4.72
CA GLU A 46 -4.45 -3.19 -3.27
C GLU A 46 -4.19 -1.78 -2.76
N PRO A 47 -5.16 -0.87 -2.90
CA PRO A 47 -5.02 0.50 -2.43
C PRO A 47 -5.26 0.59 -0.93
N PHE A 48 -4.63 1.60 -0.32
CA PHE A 48 -4.85 1.96 1.07
C PHE A 48 -4.56 3.43 1.34
N LYS A 49 -5.25 4.00 2.33
CA LYS A 49 -4.96 5.35 2.85
C LYS A 49 -3.55 5.40 3.43
N ARG A 50 -2.78 6.46 3.17
CA ARG A 50 -1.42 6.63 3.76
C ARG A 50 -1.45 7.35 5.10
N SER A 51 -1.81 8.62 5.14
CA SER A 51 -1.98 9.38 6.37
C SER A 51 -3.44 9.37 6.83
N PRO A 52 -3.72 9.11 8.12
CA PRO A 52 -5.06 9.29 8.67
C PRO A 52 -5.39 10.77 8.87
N ASP A 53 -6.68 11.06 8.87
CA ASP A 53 -7.21 12.39 9.15
C ASP A 53 -6.96 12.81 10.61
N ASN A 54 -6.95 14.12 10.83
CA ASN A 54 -6.71 14.71 12.14
C ASN A 54 -7.71 14.22 13.19
N ALA A 55 -8.99 14.11 12.81
CA ALA A 55 -10.03 13.66 13.73
C ALA A 55 -9.72 12.25 14.26
N SER A 56 -9.38 11.31 13.38
CA SER A 56 -9.00 9.94 13.74
C SER A 56 -7.78 9.89 14.65
N ILE A 57 -6.77 10.73 14.41
CA ILE A 57 -5.55 10.78 15.24
C ILE A 57 -5.85 11.37 16.61
N MET A 58 -6.54 12.51 16.66
CA MET A 58 -6.76 13.27 17.90
C MET A 58 -7.78 12.62 18.83
N THR A 59 -8.73 11.85 18.29
CA THR A 59 -9.75 11.14 19.10
C THR A 59 -9.27 9.80 19.62
N THR A 60 -8.26 9.20 19.00
CA THR A 60 -7.75 7.88 19.40
C THR A 60 -6.92 7.98 20.68
N ARG A 61 -7.32 7.23 21.70
CA ARG A 61 -6.47 7.00 22.88
C ARG A 61 -5.45 5.90 22.57
N GLY A 62 -4.16 6.23 22.57
CA GLY A 62 -3.08 5.25 22.44
C GLY A 62 -2.55 5.08 21.01
N ARG A 63 -2.89 3.96 20.35
CA ARG A 63 -2.42 3.63 19.00
C ARG A 63 -3.60 3.47 18.05
N LEU A 64 -3.48 4.03 16.85
CA LEU A 64 -4.51 3.92 15.83
C LEU A 64 -4.41 2.56 15.13
N ILE A 65 -5.46 1.76 15.26
CA ILE A 65 -5.56 0.47 14.57
C ILE A 65 -5.95 0.73 13.12
N ARG A 66 -5.16 0.21 12.18
CA ARG A 66 -5.37 0.38 10.74
C ARG A 66 -5.26 -0.94 10.01
N GLN A 67 -6.08 -1.09 8.97
CA GLN A 67 -6.13 -2.26 8.11
C GLN A 67 -5.52 -1.94 6.74
N PHE A 68 -4.72 -2.87 6.21
CA PHE A 68 -4.04 -2.75 4.93
C PHE A 68 -4.12 -4.08 4.15
N PRO A 69 -4.45 -4.08 2.86
CA PRO A 69 -5.05 -2.97 2.12
C PRO A 69 -6.50 -2.71 2.58
N SER A 70 -7.12 -1.66 2.03
CA SER A 70 -8.55 -1.39 2.26
C SER A 70 -9.44 -2.39 1.51
N VAL A 71 -9.02 -2.78 0.31
CA VAL A 71 -9.67 -3.75 -0.55
C VAL A 71 -8.61 -4.36 -1.48
N SER A 72 -8.89 -5.55 -2.00
CA SER A 72 -8.03 -6.18 -3.02
C SER A 72 -8.88 -6.54 -4.24
N VAL A 73 -8.50 -6.01 -5.40
CA VAL A 73 -9.19 -6.25 -6.68
C VAL A 73 -8.31 -7.09 -7.57
N SER A 74 -8.84 -8.22 -8.06
CA SER A 74 -8.17 -9.13 -8.98
C SER A 74 -8.66 -8.87 -10.40
N VAL A 75 -7.76 -8.47 -11.29
CA VAL A 75 -8.02 -8.31 -12.72
C VAL A 75 -7.37 -9.48 -13.47
N PRO A 76 -8.09 -10.22 -14.32
CA PRO A 76 -7.55 -11.33 -15.11
C PRO A 76 -6.45 -10.90 -16.10
N ALA A 77 -5.53 -11.81 -16.43
CA ALA A 77 -4.38 -11.51 -17.28
C ALA A 77 -4.77 -11.12 -18.73
N ASP A 78 -5.79 -11.76 -19.30
CA ASP A 78 -6.32 -11.44 -20.62
C ASP A 78 -6.74 -9.97 -20.73
N VAL A 79 -7.42 -9.44 -19.71
CA VAL A 79 -7.82 -8.01 -19.63
C VAL A 79 -6.59 -7.10 -19.51
N ILE A 80 -5.57 -7.50 -18.75
CA ILE A 80 -4.35 -6.69 -18.54
C ILE A 80 -3.47 -6.66 -19.80
N GLU A 81 -3.52 -7.72 -20.59
CA GLU A 81 -2.79 -7.88 -21.84
C GLU A 81 -3.51 -7.22 -23.02
N GLU A 82 -4.75 -6.75 -22.83
CA GLU A 82 -5.45 -5.95 -23.84
C GLU A 82 -4.62 -4.71 -24.23
N PRO A 83 -4.51 -4.43 -25.55
CA PRO A 83 -3.84 -3.23 -26.01
C PRO A 83 -4.43 -1.97 -25.37
N GLY A 84 -3.57 -1.18 -24.71
CA GLY A 84 -3.96 0.09 -24.09
C GLY A 84 -4.28 0.01 -22.60
N PHE A 85 -4.54 -1.17 -22.01
CA PHE A 85 -4.83 -1.27 -20.57
C PHE A 85 -3.72 -0.64 -19.72
N ASN A 86 -2.47 -1.06 -19.95
CA ASN A 86 -1.32 -0.55 -19.20
C ASN A 86 -1.10 0.95 -19.42
N GLN A 87 -1.39 1.45 -20.62
CA GLN A 87 -1.28 2.89 -20.92
C GLN A 87 -2.32 3.68 -20.13
N VAL A 88 -3.58 3.24 -20.12
CA VAL A 88 -4.68 3.89 -19.40
C VAL A 88 -4.42 3.87 -17.89
N ILE A 89 -4.02 2.73 -17.34
CA ILE A 89 -3.70 2.62 -15.90
C ILE A 89 -2.52 3.53 -15.54
N ALA A 90 -1.43 3.49 -16.32
CA ALA A 90 -0.26 4.32 -16.06
C ALA A 90 -0.57 5.82 -16.17
N SER A 91 -1.31 6.25 -17.21
CA SER A 91 -1.70 7.65 -17.37
C SER A 91 -2.64 8.12 -16.26
N THR A 92 -3.57 7.25 -15.85
CA THR A 92 -4.51 7.54 -14.76
C THR A 92 -3.76 7.70 -13.44
N LEU A 93 -2.88 6.75 -13.10
CA LEU A 93 -2.07 6.82 -11.87
C LEU A 93 -1.10 8.00 -11.87
N ALA A 94 -0.48 8.30 -13.02
CA ALA A 94 0.37 9.48 -13.15
C ALA A 94 -0.44 10.75 -12.88
N THR A 95 -1.60 10.91 -13.51
CA THR A 95 -2.49 12.06 -13.31
C THR A 95 -2.92 12.19 -11.86
N MET A 96 -3.37 11.10 -11.23
CA MET A 96 -3.75 11.09 -9.82
C MET A 96 -2.59 11.45 -8.89
N SER A 97 -1.34 11.19 -9.28
CA SER A 97 -0.18 11.45 -8.42
C SER A 97 0.14 12.93 -8.28
N TYR A 98 -0.20 13.78 -9.26
CA TYR A 98 0.12 15.22 -9.23
C TYR A 98 -1.10 16.16 -9.35
N GLN A 99 -2.26 15.67 -9.79
CA GLN A 99 -3.43 16.52 -9.97
C GLN A 99 -4.31 16.53 -8.71
N PRO A 100 -4.51 17.70 -8.07
CA PRO A 100 -5.46 17.80 -6.97
C PRO A 100 -6.90 17.68 -7.49
N VAL A 101 -7.75 17.01 -6.71
CA VAL A 101 -9.18 16.85 -7.04
C VAL A 101 -10.02 17.73 -6.13
N PRO A 102 -10.83 18.66 -6.68
CA PRO A 102 -11.74 19.50 -5.89
C PRO A 102 -12.66 18.66 -5.00
N GLY A 103 -12.83 19.08 -3.74
CA GLY A 103 -13.68 18.40 -2.76
C GLY A 103 -13.04 17.19 -2.05
N MET A 104 -11.83 16.77 -2.44
CA MET A 104 -11.10 15.72 -1.72
C MET A 104 -10.35 16.24 -0.49
N ARG A 105 -10.08 17.55 -0.44
CA ARG A 105 -9.56 18.21 0.76
C ARG A 105 -10.72 18.49 1.72
N PRO A 106 -10.59 18.13 3.02
CA PRO A 106 -11.56 18.55 4.03
C PRO A 106 -11.74 20.06 4.00
N GLN A 107 -12.96 20.54 4.23
CA GLN A 107 -13.24 21.98 4.27
C GLN A 107 -13.56 22.42 5.69
N VAL A 108 -13.17 23.66 5.99
CA VAL A 108 -13.46 24.33 7.26
C VAL A 108 -14.17 25.64 6.97
N MET A 109 -15.13 25.99 7.84
CA MET A 109 -15.79 27.28 7.78
C MET A 109 -14.92 28.33 8.51
N LYS A 110 -14.43 29.33 7.77
CA LYS A 110 -13.69 30.48 8.31
C LYS A 110 -14.38 31.75 7.83
N ALA A 111 -14.65 32.69 8.74
CA ALA A 111 -15.34 33.95 8.42
C ALA A 111 -16.61 33.77 7.54
N LYS A 112 -17.41 32.73 7.82
CA LYS A 112 -18.63 32.34 7.08
C LYS A 112 -18.40 31.84 5.63
N GLN A 113 -17.16 31.54 5.25
CA GLN A 113 -16.80 30.96 3.96
C GLN A 113 -16.17 29.57 4.16
N CYS A 114 -16.40 28.67 3.20
CA CYS A 114 -15.76 27.36 3.19
C CYS A 114 -14.39 27.47 2.52
N HIS A 115 -13.36 27.02 3.22
CA HIS A 115 -11.99 26.96 2.71
C HIS A 115 -11.45 25.55 2.87
N ASP A 116 -10.59 25.14 1.93
CA ASP A 116 -9.83 23.91 2.07
C ASP A 116 -8.95 23.97 3.33
N GLU A 117 -9.04 22.92 4.14
CA GLU A 117 -8.28 22.76 5.36
C GLU A 117 -6.93 22.10 5.04
N GLU A 118 -5.97 22.93 4.62
CA GLU A 118 -4.61 22.49 4.27
C GLU A 118 -3.89 21.72 5.40
N ARG A 119 -4.31 21.88 6.66
CA ARG A 119 -3.67 21.20 7.80
C ARG A 119 -4.15 19.76 7.98
N ASP A 120 -5.24 19.37 7.32
CA ASP A 120 -5.75 18.00 7.35
C ASP A 120 -5.30 17.20 6.12
N THR A 121 -5.54 15.90 6.13
CA THR A 121 -5.15 15.00 5.05
C THR A 121 -6.21 14.94 3.97
N ILE A 122 -5.75 14.79 2.72
CA ILE A 122 -6.63 14.54 1.56
C ILE A 122 -7.35 13.20 1.73
N LYS A 123 -8.62 13.13 1.34
CA LYS A 123 -9.38 11.88 1.30
C LYS A 123 -8.82 10.96 0.20
N PRO A 124 -8.64 9.65 0.48
CA PRO A 124 -8.06 8.72 -0.48
C PRO A 124 -9.03 8.23 -1.55
N ASP A 125 -10.28 8.71 -1.52
CA ASP A 125 -11.43 8.16 -2.24
C ASP A 125 -11.23 8.11 -3.76
N VAL A 126 -10.40 9.01 -4.33
CA VAL A 126 -10.02 8.96 -5.75
C VAL A 126 -9.32 7.63 -6.12
N VAL A 127 -8.52 7.09 -5.20
CA VAL A 127 -7.83 5.81 -5.39
C VAL A 127 -8.61 4.66 -4.75
N THR A 128 -9.12 4.84 -3.53
CA THR A 128 -9.78 3.74 -2.78
C THR A 128 -11.21 3.47 -3.23
N GLU A 129 -11.87 4.42 -3.90
CA GLU A 129 -13.25 4.26 -4.38
C GLU A 129 -13.32 4.39 -5.91
N PHE A 130 -12.85 5.50 -6.50
CA PHE A 130 -12.99 5.73 -7.94
C PHE A 130 -12.15 4.76 -8.77
N LEU A 131 -10.82 4.69 -8.54
CA LEU A 131 -9.97 3.73 -9.24
C LEU A 131 -10.39 2.28 -8.95
N VAL A 132 -10.75 1.97 -7.71
CA VAL A 132 -11.26 0.65 -7.32
C VAL A 132 -12.54 0.29 -8.06
N GLY A 133 -13.49 1.23 -8.17
CA GLY A 133 -14.74 1.04 -8.90
C GLY A 133 -14.48 0.76 -10.39
N PHE A 134 -13.55 1.49 -10.99
CA PHE A 134 -13.08 1.21 -12.35
C PHE A 134 -12.49 -0.21 -12.45
N LEU A 135 -11.58 -0.60 -11.55
CA LEU A 135 -10.96 -1.93 -11.56
C LEU A 135 -11.98 -3.05 -11.31
N PHE A 136 -13.02 -2.82 -10.52
CA PHE A 136 -14.11 -3.78 -10.32
C PHE A 136 -14.93 -4.01 -11.58
N SER A 137 -15.04 -3.03 -12.48
CA SER A 137 -15.69 -3.26 -13.77
C SER A 137 -14.90 -4.22 -14.68
N LEU A 138 -13.60 -4.39 -14.40
CA LEU A 138 -12.66 -5.20 -15.18
C LEU A 138 -12.27 -6.51 -14.48
N GLY A 139 -12.78 -6.75 -13.27
CA GLY A 139 -12.31 -7.82 -12.41
C GLY A 139 -13.26 -8.14 -11.27
N CYS A 140 -12.73 -8.69 -10.18
CA CYS A 140 -13.53 -9.07 -9.04
C CYS A 140 -12.79 -8.85 -7.71
N GLN A 141 -13.55 -8.77 -6.62
CA GLN A 141 -12.97 -8.71 -5.29
C GLN A 141 -12.27 -10.03 -4.98
N THR A 142 -11.06 -9.94 -4.45
CA THR A 142 -10.32 -11.10 -3.98
C THR A 142 -10.02 -10.96 -2.49
N ASN A 143 -10.08 -12.06 -1.76
CA ASN A 143 -9.70 -12.07 -0.36
C ASN A 143 -8.19 -12.33 -0.28
N GLN A 144 -7.41 -11.26 -0.17
CA GLN A 144 -5.99 -11.35 0.14
C GLN A 144 -5.78 -11.22 1.63
N GLN A 145 -4.78 -11.91 2.15
CA GLN A 145 -4.38 -11.73 3.53
C GLN A 145 -3.90 -10.29 3.74
N GLY A 146 -4.70 -9.53 4.48
CA GLY A 146 -4.38 -8.19 4.91
C GLY A 146 -3.57 -8.16 6.20
N LEU A 147 -3.36 -6.95 6.68
CA LEU A 147 -2.58 -6.58 7.84
C LEU A 147 -3.41 -5.67 8.73
N CYS A 148 -3.53 -6.01 10.01
CA CYS A 148 -4.08 -5.12 11.02
C CYS A 148 -2.94 -4.68 11.94
N THR A 149 -2.59 -3.39 11.91
CA THR A 149 -1.46 -2.85 12.70
C THR A 149 -1.85 -1.65 13.54
N ASN A 150 -1.20 -1.58 14.70
CA ASN A 150 -1.15 -0.40 15.53
C ASN A 150 -0.15 0.59 14.93
N THR A 151 -0.67 1.66 14.36
CA THR A 151 0.11 2.78 13.87
C THR A 151 0.25 3.84 14.95
N ARG A 152 1.46 4.38 15.09
CA ARG A 152 1.72 5.54 15.95
C ARG A 152 1.68 6.75 15.04
N GLU A 153 0.61 7.52 15.13
CA GLU A 153 0.39 8.74 14.37
C GLU A 153 0.31 9.89 15.36
N GLU A 154 0.97 10.99 15.05
CA GLU A 154 1.01 12.19 15.89
C GLU A 154 0.91 13.40 14.97
N VAL A 155 0.07 14.37 15.35
CA VAL A 155 -0.09 15.64 14.66
C VAL A 155 0.35 16.71 15.65
N MET A 156 1.59 17.18 15.49
CA MET A 156 2.15 18.20 16.37
C MET A 156 2.03 19.56 15.68
N TRP A 157 1.40 20.50 16.36
CA TRP A 157 1.27 21.86 15.87
C TRP A 157 1.87 22.82 16.90
N ASN A 158 2.78 23.68 16.45
CA ASN A 158 3.41 24.71 17.28
C ASN A 158 3.45 26.02 16.51
N SER A 159 2.30 26.71 16.42
CA SER A 159 2.15 27.99 15.73
C SER A 159 2.74 28.03 14.31
N SER A 160 2.67 26.89 13.59
CA SER A 160 3.22 26.71 12.24
C SER A 160 2.11 26.68 11.18
N LYS A 161 2.47 26.90 9.90
CA LYS A 161 1.51 26.80 8.79
C LYS A 161 0.93 25.38 8.67
N LEU A 162 1.82 24.37 8.67
CA LEU A 162 1.46 22.95 8.59
C LEU A 162 1.88 22.24 9.88
N PRO A 163 1.09 21.27 10.37
CA PRO A 163 1.51 20.45 11.48
C PRO A 163 2.63 19.49 11.07
N TRP A 164 3.50 19.15 12.02
CA TRP A 164 4.44 18.06 11.84
C TRP A 164 3.72 16.71 11.90
N ARG A 165 4.06 15.81 10.99
CA ARG A 165 3.56 14.43 10.90
C ARG A 165 4.70 13.48 10.58
N ARG A 166 4.54 12.20 10.93
CA ARG A 166 5.45 11.14 10.45
C ARG A 166 5.31 10.96 8.93
N SER A 167 6.40 10.57 8.28
CA SER A 167 6.43 10.36 6.83
C SER A 167 5.42 9.27 6.40
N PRO A 168 4.44 9.60 5.55
CA PRO A 168 3.50 8.61 5.02
C PRO A 168 4.16 7.66 4.01
N THR A 169 5.30 8.03 3.42
CA THR A 169 6.10 7.15 2.57
C THR A 169 6.75 6.04 3.38
N TRP A 170 7.19 6.34 4.61
CA TRP A 170 7.72 5.33 5.51
C TRP A 170 6.67 4.26 5.86
N LEU A 171 5.41 4.67 6.06
CA LEU A 171 4.33 3.71 6.25
C LEU A 171 4.13 2.81 5.03
N LEU A 172 4.12 3.37 3.82
CA LEU A 172 4.03 2.61 2.56
C LEU A 172 5.12 1.53 2.50
N VAL A 173 6.38 1.91 2.71
CA VAL A 173 7.51 0.97 2.72
C VAL A 173 7.31 -0.16 3.71
N ARG A 174 6.92 0.15 4.96
CA ARG A 174 6.70 -0.87 5.99
C ARG A 174 5.55 -1.81 5.67
N VAL A 175 4.43 -1.27 5.20
CA VAL A 175 3.24 -2.05 4.85
C VAL A 175 3.56 -2.98 3.69
N THR A 176 4.21 -2.48 2.64
CA THR A 176 4.68 -3.29 1.52
C THR A 176 5.60 -4.39 2.01
N LEU A 177 6.70 -4.07 2.69
CA LEU A 177 7.65 -5.09 3.19
C LEU A 177 6.95 -6.17 4.02
N GLN A 178 6.07 -5.77 4.94
CA GLN A 178 5.36 -6.72 5.78
C GLN A 178 4.40 -7.61 4.98
N LEU A 179 3.63 -7.04 4.05
CA LEU A 179 2.72 -7.80 3.19
C LEU A 179 3.49 -8.76 2.27
N THR A 180 4.53 -8.29 1.60
CA THR A 180 5.37 -9.11 0.71
C THR A 180 5.99 -10.27 1.48
N MET A 181 6.60 -10.01 2.64
CA MET A 181 7.25 -11.04 3.44
C MET A 181 6.26 -12.06 4.00
N ASN A 182 5.12 -11.61 4.55
CA ASN A 182 4.09 -12.51 5.07
C ASN A 182 3.56 -13.45 3.98
N ARG A 183 3.39 -12.93 2.75
CA ARG A 183 2.90 -13.72 1.62
C ARG A 183 3.95 -14.67 1.08
N ALA A 184 5.24 -14.30 1.13
CA ALA A 184 6.33 -15.15 0.70
C ALA A 184 6.57 -16.32 1.66
N THR A 185 6.42 -16.11 2.98
CA THR A 185 6.68 -17.14 3.99
C THR A 185 5.43 -17.88 4.45
N GLY A 186 4.24 -17.33 4.22
CA GLY A 186 3.00 -17.81 4.84
C GLY A 186 2.95 -17.59 6.36
N THR A 187 3.90 -16.83 6.94
CA THR A 187 3.98 -16.57 8.38
C THR A 187 3.40 -15.21 8.74
N HIS A 188 2.88 -15.09 9.96
CA HIS A 188 2.26 -13.86 10.45
C HIS A 188 3.28 -12.85 11.01
N GLY A 189 4.23 -12.40 10.18
CA GLY A 189 5.10 -11.27 10.49
C GLY A 189 6.42 -11.56 11.18
N GLU A 190 6.82 -12.83 11.33
CA GLU A 190 8.10 -13.20 11.96
C GLU A 190 9.31 -12.69 11.18
N LEU A 191 9.36 -12.99 9.87
CA LEU A 191 10.45 -12.56 9.00
C LEU A 191 10.53 -11.02 8.93
N TYR A 192 9.38 -10.35 8.84
CA TYR A 192 9.32 -8.89 8.86
C TYR A 192 9.90 -8.31 10.15
N LYS A 193 9.59 -8.89 11.33
CA LYS A 193 10.15 -8.43 12.61
C LYS A 193 11.66 -8.64 12.67
N GLN A 194 12.16 -9.80 12.22
CA GLN A 194 13.59 -10.09 12.16
C GLN A 194 14.32 -9.10 11.24
N PHE A 195 13.78 -8.88 10.04
CA PHE A 195 14.29 -7.88 9.11
C PHE A 195 14.31 -6.49 9.73
N MET A 196 13.25 -6.09 10.43
CA MET A 196 13.18 -4.78 11.06
C MET A 196 14.21 -4.61 12.18
N ILE A 197 14.44 -5.62 13.01
CA ILE A 197 15.49 -5.57 14.04
C ILE A 197 16.86 -5.40 13.39
N PHE A 198 17.15 -6.20 12.37
CA PHE A 198 18.38 -6.11 11.59
C PHE A 198 18.54 -4.72 10.96
N PHE A 199 17.55 -4.25 10.21
CA PHE A 199 17.57 -2.94 9.53
C PHE A 199 17.77 -1.78 10.52
N LEU A 200 17.06 -1.80 11.65
CA LEU A 200 17.19 -0.76 12.67
C LEU A 200 18.57 -0.78 13.35
N SER A 201 19.23 -1.94 13.48
CA SER A 201 20.60 -2.02 14.02
C SER A 201 21.69 -1.40 13.14
N PHE A 202 21.39 -1.09 11.87
CA PHE A 202 22.32 -0.34 11.01
C PHE A 202 22.07 1.17 11.02
N ILE A 203 20.89 1.60 11.46
CA ILE A 203 20.48 3.01 11.47
C ILE A 203 20.73 3.66 12.83
N LEU A 204 20.52 2.90 13.90
CA LEU A 204 20.73 3.30 15.30
C LEU A 204 22.15 2.98 15.75
#